data_AF-A0A2G6KWN4-F1
#
_entry.id   AF-A0A2G6KWN4-F1
#
_cell.length_a   1.000
_cell.length_b   1.000
_cell.length_c   1.000
_cell.angle_alpha   90.00
_cell.angle_beta   90.00
_cell.angle_gamma   90.00
#
_symmetry.space_group_name_H-M   'P 1'
#
loop_
_entity.id
_entity.type
_entity.pdbx_description
1 polymer ?
#
loop_
_entity_poly.entity_id
_entity_poly.type
_entity_poly.pdbx_seq_one_letter_code
_entity_poly.pdbx_strand_id
1 'polypeptide(L)'
;MVTLAACKIQVTVPEGGKVVTETENFSCASGNTCEISVVDVFFDETFVAVPEDGYTFRQWRKRDRGLCGGSDQPCRLFTAGFTGNDALLAFLRTDEVFYLAPVFETTDLSPISDDHASVCFNSALYQNGTTVSSRYRVTTPDYNTVYNFENRIEGTAMFNGQMAMRLVSEQAGGNPVVASELTSYFTVHNTYQLRYYGNKVVTAQPQVVDVTNTFNAYKLDRWDLEPGESYSHSYNITTETTQNGQTFTNTSTHSYTTSYLGVESVTVEAGTFDACKTVTANSGGSTETQWRAVGHGVLLKTVNGNEGITQELVSATINGNPL
;
A
#
# COMPACT_ATOMS: atom_id res chain seq x y z
N MET A 1 36.22 4.19 -42.50
CA MET A 1 35.22 4.50 -41.46
C MET A 1 35.95 5.33 -40.42
N VAL A 2 35.65 6.63 -40.31
CA VAL A 2 36.32 7.54 -39.37
C VAL A 2 35.61 7.40 -38.04
N THR A 3 36.25 6.82 -37.04
CA THR A 3 35.77 6.89 -35.65
C THR A 3 36.21 8.23 -35.09
N LEU A 4 35.26 9.10 -34.74
CA LEU A 4 35.57 10.32 -33.99
C LEU A 4 36.04 9.89 -32.61
N ALA A 5 37.30 10.16 -32.27
CA ALA A 5 37.86 9.83 -30.97
C ALA A 5 37.23 10.75 -29.91
N ALA A 6 36.54 10.16 -28.94
CA ALA A 6 35.86 10.89 -27.87
C ALA A 6 35.78 10.03 -26.62
N CYS A 7 35.98 10.65 -25.45
CA CYS A 7 35.72 9.99 -24.17
C CYS A 7 34.23 9.67 -24.08
N LYS A 8 33.89 8.44 -23.69
CA LYS A 8 32.51 7.94 -23.72
C LYS A 8 31.98 7.69 -22.32
N ILE A 9 30.74 8.07 -22.10
CA ILE A 9 29.94 7.64 -20.94
C ILE A 9 28.95 6.61 -21.45
N GLN A 10 29.11 5.37 -21.01
CA GLN A 10 28.14 4.31 -21.23
C GLN A 10 27.17 4.27 -20.06
N VAL A 11 25.94 4.70 -20.30
CA VAL A 11 24.83 4.64 -19.36
C VAL A 11 24.12 3.31 -19.52
N THR A 12 24.25 2.40 -18.55
CA THR A 12 23.55 1.10 -18.57
C THR A 12 22.43 1.12 -17.55
N VAL A 13 21.18 1.09 -18.03
CA VAL A 13 20.00 1.19 -17.19
C VAL A 13 19.40 -0.22 -17.05
N PRO A 14 19.42 -0.82 -15.84
CA PRO A 14 18.72 -2.08 -15.60
C PRO A 14 17.19 -1.86 -15.64
N GLU A 15 16.41 -2.93 -15.51
CA GLU A 15 14.97 -2.81 -15.26
C GLU A 15 14.70 -2.02 -13.96
N GLY A 16 13.52 -1.40 -13.87
CA GLY A 16 13.06 -0.69 -12.68
C GLY A 16 13.22 0.84 -12.72
N GLY A 17 13.61 1.43 -13.84
CA GLY A 17 13.68 2.88 -13.96
C GLY A 17 14.34 3.39 -15.23
N LYS A 18 14.57 4.69 -15.28
CA LYS A 18 15.28 5.38 -16.37
C LYS A 18 16.35 6.32 -15.82
N VAL A 19 17.29 6.72 -16.67
CA VAL A 19 18.26 7.78 -16.36
C VAL A 19 18.00 8.95 -17.28
N VAL A 20 17.83 10.14 -16.73
CA VAL A 20 17.65 11.39 -17.47
C VAL A 20 18.65 12.43 -16.99
N THR A 21 18.97 13.43 -17.80
CA THR A 21 19.67 14.62 -17.31
C THR A 21 18.70 15.71 -16.88
N GLU A 22 19.08 16.56 -15.92
CA GLU A 22 18.26 17.71 -15.49
C GLU A 22 17.96 18.70 -16.64
N THR A 23 18.85 18.74 -17.64
CA THR A 23 18.69 19.52 -18.88
C THR A 23 17.76 18.85 -19.89
N GLU A 24 17.38 17.58 -19.65
CA GLU A 24 16.63 16.70 -20.55
C GLU A 24 17.33 16.42 -21.90
N ASN A 25 18.60 16.81 -22.07
CA ASN A 25 19.39 16.54 -23.26
C ASN A 25 19.62 15.05 -23.51
N PHE A 26 19.66 14.25 -22.44
CA PHE A 26 19.86 12.81 -22.52
C PHE A 26 18.79 12.06 -21.72
N SER A 27 18.27 11.00 -22.32
CA SER A 27 17.29 10.10 -21.70
C SER A 27 17.59 8.67 -22.12
N CYS A 28 17.91 7.83 -21.14
CA CYS A 28 18.16 6.41 -21.32
C CYS A 28 17.09 5.59 -20.62
N ALA A 29 16.30 4.86 -21.40
CA ALA A 29 15.17 4.09 -20.89
C ALA A 29 15.59 2.80 -20.17
N SER A 30 14.66 2.25 -19.40
CA SER A 30 14.75 0.95 -18.71
C SER A 30 15.22 -0.16 -19.65
N GLY A 31 16.14 -1.01 -19.15
CA GLY A 31 16.71 -2.14 -19.89
C GLY A 31 17.68 -1.77 -21.03
N ASN A 32 17.91 -0.47 -21.30
CA ASN A 32 18.75 -0.03 -22.41
C ASN A 32 20.16 0.38 -21.97
N THR A 33 21.05 0.42 -22.96
CA THR A 33 22.39 1.00 -22.83
C THR A 33 22.54 2.15 -23.81
N CYS A 34 22.89 3.34 -23.30
CA CYS A 34 23.12 4.54 -24.08
C CYS A 34 24.60 4.91 -24.02
N GLU A 35 25.13 5.47 -25.12
CA GLU A 35 26.51 5.96 -25.18
C GLU A 35 26.49 7.47 -25.46
N ILE A 36 27.18 8.23 -24.61
CA ILE A 36 27.29 9.70 -24.70
C ILE A 36 28.76 10.04 -24.95
N SER A 37 29.03 10.81 -25.99
CA SER A 37 30.38 11.28 -26.31
C SER A 37 30.65 12.62 -25.63
N VAL A 38 31.72 12.68 -24.83
CA VAL A 38 32.23 13.89 -24.18
C VAL A 38 33.39 14.42 -25.02
N VAL A 39 33.12 15.44 -25.84
CA VAL A 39 34.04 15.91 -26.89
C VAL A 39 34.72 17.24 -26.58
N ASP A 40 34.25 17.99 -25.59
CA ASP A 40 34.76 19.31 -25.25
C ASP A 40 34.69 19.62 -23.75
N VAL A 41 35.13 20.84 -23.40
CA VAL A 41 35.20 21.33 -22.01
C VAL A 41 33.88 21.89 -21.49
N PHE A 42 32.85 22.01 -22.33
CA PHE A 42 31.53 22.55 -22.01
C PHE A 42 30.54 21.49 -21.55
N PHE A 43 30.94 20.21 -21.51
CA PHE A 43 30.12 19.17 -20.91
C PHE A 43 29.88 19.47 -19.43
N ASP A 44 28.61 19.62 -19.06
CA ASP A 44 28.15 19.80 -17.68
C ASP A 44 26.72 19.26 -17.60
N GLU A 45 26.58 18.02 -17.16
CA GLU A 45 25.31 17.31 -17.12
C GLU A 45 25.12 16.67 -15.73
N THR A 46 23.92 16.85 -15.17
CA THR A 46 23.50 16.17 -13.94
C THR A 46 22.58 15.01 -14.29
N PHE A 47 23.07 13.78 -14.11
CA PHE A 47 22.29 12.58 -14.33
C PHE A 47 21.45 12.24 -13.09
N VAL A 48 20.16 11.99 -13.33
CA VAL A 48 19.16 11.64 -12.33
C VAL A 48 18.60 10.26 -12.66
N ALA A 49 18.66 9.35 -11.69
CA ALA A 49 17.99 8.07 -11.76
C ALA A 49 16.53 8.24 -11.33
N VAL A 50 15.60 7.98 -12.25
CA VAL A 50 14.16 8.08 -12.01
C VAL A 50 13.60 6.66 -11.92
N PRO A 51 13.26 6.18 -10.72
CA PRO A 51 12.68 4.84 -10.57
C PRO A 51 11.30 4.76 -11.22
N GLU A 52 10.95 3.60 -11.73
CA GLU A 52 9.58 3.24 -12.12
C GLU A 52 8.75 2.87 -10.88
N ASP A 53 7.43 2.82 -11.03
CA ASP A 53 6.53 2.40 -9.94
C ASP A 53 6.94 1.02 -9.39
N GLY A 54 7.00 0.89 -8.07
CA GLY A 54 7.46 -0.33 -7.42
C GLY A 54 8.97 -0.48 -7.31
N TYR A 55 9.74 0.55 -7.66
CA TYR A 55 11.20 0.60 -7.48
C TYR A 55 11.66 1.86 -6.73
N THR A 56 12.84 1.77 -6.14
CA THR A 56 13.56 2.88 -5.53
C THR A 56 14.99 2.91 -6.06
N PHE A 57 15.53 4.11 -6.23
CA PHE A 57 16.94 4.27 -6.54
C PHE A 57 17.76 4.18 -5.25
N ARG A 58 18.66 3.18 -5.17
CA ARG A 58 19.53 3.03 -4.00
C ARG A 58 20.80 3.84 -4.12
N GLN A 59 21.50 3.70 -5.24
CA GLN A 59 22.81 4.33 -5.47
C GLN A 59 23.28 4.09 -6.90
N TRP A 60 24.28 4.85 -7.33
CA TRP A 60 25.06 4.54 -8.53
C TRP A 60 25.97 3.34 -8.27
N ARG A 61 26.03 2.41 -9.24
CA ARG A 61 26.80 1.17 -9.12
C ARG A 61 28.30 1.46 -9.03
N LYS A 62 28.92 1.01 -7.94
CA LYS A 62 30.37 1.04 -7.77
C LYS A 62 31.03 -0.04 -8.64
N ARG A 63 31.93 0.39 -9.53
CA ARG A 63 32.74 -0.49 -10.39
C ARG A 63 34.00 0.24 -10.85
N ASP A 64 34.94 -0.51 -11.42
CA ASP A 64 36.07 0.11 -12.11
C ASP A 64 35.59 1.03 -13.24
N ARG A 65 36.20 2.22 -13.31
CA ARG A 65 35.80 3.35 -14.18
C ARG A 65 34.32 3.75 -14.04
N GLY A 66 33.70 3.43 -12.91
CA GLY A 66 32.33 3.80 -12.57
C GLY A 66 32.26 5.24 -12.07
N LEU A 67 31.38 6.03 -12.66
CA LEU A 67 31.11 7.40 -12.25
C LEU A 67 30.10 7.41 -11.11
N CYS A 68 30.35 8.27 -10.11
CA CYS A 68 29.50 8.45 -8.92
C CYS A 68 29.23 7.20 -8.07
N GLY A 69 29.99 6.11 -8.28
CA GLY A 69 29.74 4.82 -7.64
C GLY A 69 29.68 4.88 -6.11
N GLY A 70 28.57 4.40 -5.54
CA GLY A 70 28.28 4.42 -4.11
C GLY A 70 27.47 5.63 -3.64
N SER A 71 27.24 6.63 -4.49
CA SER A 71 26.42 7.80 -4.16
C SER A 71 24.94 7.52 -4.44
N ASP A 72 24.06 8.00 -3.55
CA ASP A 72 22.61 8.03 -3.71
C ASP A 72 22.09 9.39 -4.23
N GLN A 73 23.00 10.33 -4.49
CA GLN A 73 22.70 11.66 -5.02
C GLN A 73 22.75 11.70 -6.56
N PRO A 74 22.09 12.67 -7.22
CA PRO A 74 22.29 12.95 -8.64
C PRO A 74 23.78 13.03 -9.01
N CYS A 75 24.13 12.46 -10.16
CA CYS A 75 25.52 12.36 -10.61
C CYS A 75 25.84 13.51 -11.57
N ARG A 76 26.42 14.59 -11.05
CA ARG A 76 26.90 15.70 -11.87
C ARG A 76 28.28 15.40 -12.44
N LEU A 77 28.41 15.49 -13.75
CA LEU A 77 29.63 15.27 -14.52
C LEU A 77 29.92 16.52 -15.33
N PHE A 78 31.10 17.10 -15.13
CA PHE A 78 31.48 18.35 -15.80
C PHE A 78 32.96 18.38 -16.17
N THR A 79 33.26 19.09 -17.25
CA THR A 79 34.63 19.24 -17.80
C THR A 79 35.17 20.67 -17.70
N ALA A 80 34.42 21.59 -17.10
CA ALA A 80 34.80 23.01 -17.02
C ALA A 80 36.19 23.27 -16.40
N GLY A 81 36.69 22.35 -15.56
CA GLY A 81 38.02 22.40 -14.95
C GLY A 81 39.18 21.91 -15.83
N PHE A 82 38.92 21.48 -17.07
CA PHE A 82 39.96 20.90 -17.94
C PHE A 82 40.77 21.97 -18.68
N THR A 83 40.25 23.19 -18.74
CA THR A 83 40.92 24.31 -19.42
C THR A 83 42.30 24.58 -18.84
N GLY A 84 43.33 24.56 -19.69
CA GLY A 84 44.73 24.75 -19.28
C GLY A 84 45.41 23.50 -18.72
N ASN A 85 44.76 22.34 -18.73
CA ASN A 85 45.35 21.06 -18.33
C ASN A 85 45.45 20.12 -19.53
N ASP A 86 46.61 20.09 -20.19
CA ASP A 86 46.84 19.31 -21.42
C ASP A 86 46.59 17.80 -21.24
N ALA A 87 46.84 17.25 -20.05
CA ALA A 87 46.58 15.84 -19.78
C ALA A 87 45.08 15.52 -19.77
N LEU A 88 44.27 16.37 -19.14
CA LEU A 88 42.81 16.22 -19.12
C LEU A 88 42.17 16.52 -20.48
N LEU A 89 42.71 17.49 -21.23
CA LEU A 89 42.27 17.78 -22.60
C LEU A 89 42.63 16.66 -23.59
N ALA A 90 43.80 16.04 -23.44
CA ALA A 90 44.18 14.87 -24.22
C ALA A 90 43.25 13.68 -23.92
N PHE A 91 42.81 13.55 -22.66
CA PHE A 91 41.92 12.48 -22.23
C PHE A 91 40.54 12.54 -22.91
N LEU A 92 40.01 13.74 -23.19
CA LEU A 92 38.77 13.92 -23.97
C LEU A 92 38.86 13.40 -25.41
N ARG A 93 40.08 13.22 -25.95
CA ARG A 93 40.35 12.72 -27.31
C ARG A 93 40.68 11.24 -27.34
N THR A 94 40.51 10.52 -26.23
CA THR A 94 40.72 9.07 -26.15
C THR A 94 39.38 8.35 -26.32
N ASP A 95 39.40 7.09 -26.77
CA ASP A 95 38.19 6.24 -26.83
C ASP A 95 37.91 5.54 -25.47
N GLU A 96 38.30 6.17 -24.37
CA GLU A 96 38.09 5.62 -23.04
C GLU A 96 36.60 5.64 -22.67
N VAL A 97 36.14 4.56 -22.04
CA VAL A 97 34.74 4.38 -21.64
C VAL A 97 34.63 4.40 -20.12
N PHE A 98 33.77 5.30 -19.65
CA PHE A 98 33.32 5.38 -18.26
C PHE A 98 31.90 4.87 -18.14
N TYR A 99 31.59 4.31 -16.98
CA TYR A 99 30.32 3.62 -16.76
C TYR A 99 29.46 4.38 -15.78
N LEU A 100 28.21 4.59 -16.15
CA LEU A 100 27.19 5.10 -15.26
C LEU A 100 26.03 4.09 -15.25
N ALA A 101 25.70 3.54 -14.08
CA ALA A 101 24.61 2.59 -13.97
C ALA A 101 23.90 2.80 -12.64
N PRO A 102 22.58 3.08 -12.62
CA PRO A 102 21.84 3.12 -11.38
C PRO A 102 21.65 1.70 -10.83
N VAL A 103 21.48 1.61 -9.51
CA VAL A 103 20.97 0.43 -8.83
C VAL A 103 19.55 0.76 -8.42
N PHE A 104 18.59 0.23 -9.19
CA PHE A 104 17.20 0.20 -8.77
C PHE A 104 16.99 -1.07 -7.93
N GLU A 105 16.27 -0.90 -6.84
CA GLU A 105 15.78 -2.00 -6.01
C GLU A 105 14.27 -1.94 -6.03
N THR A 106 13.63 -3.10 -6.00
CA THR A 106 12.18 -3.13 -5.82
C THR A 106 11.82 -2.47 -4.51
N THR A 107 10.84 -1.57 -4.53
CA THR A 107 10.16 -1.07 -3.33
C THR A 107 9.32 -2.17 -2.67
N ASP A 108 9.18 -3.32 -3.35
CA ASP A 108 8.85 -4.59 -2.71
C ASP A 108 9.98 -4.99 -1.76
N LEU A 109 9.83 -4.53 -0.52
CA LEU A 109 9.94 -5.30 0.71
C LEU A 109 11.23 -6.12 0.82
N SER A 110 12.05 -5.80 1.84
CA SER A 110 12.92 -6.81 2.50
C SER A 110 12.16 -8.13 2.53
N PRO A 111 12.79 -9.29 2.25
CA PRO A 111 12.07 -10.55 2.12
C PRO A 111 11.13 -10.65 3.30
N ILE A 112 9.83 -10.41 3.02
CA ILE A 112 8.77 -10.62 3.98
C ILE A 112 9.00 -12.09 4.26
N SER A 113 9.32 -12.47 5.50
CA SER A 113 9.16 -13.88 5.79
C SER A 113 7.75 -14.23 5.34
N ASP A 114 7.52 -15.41 4.75
CA ASP A 114 6.16 -15.80 4.33
C ASP A 114 5.12 -15.68 5.47
N ASP A 115 5.60 -15.44 6.69
CA ASP A 115 4.86 -15.20 7.90
C ASP A 115 4.67 -13.72 8.32
N HIS A 116 5.07 -12.67 7.61
CA HIS A 116 4.82 -11.27 8.07
C HIS A 116 3.48 -10.72 7.53
N ALA A 117 2.75 -9.94 8.33
CA ALA A 117 1.33 -9.63 8.09
C ALA A 117 1.04 -8.94 6.74
N SER A 118 2.04 -8.30 6.14
CA SER A 118 1.93 -7.60 4.87
C SER A 118 1.65 -8.54 3.70
N VAL A 119 1.93 -9.84 3.81
CA VAL A 119 1.57 -10.82 2.77
C VAL A 119 0.05 -10.91 2.56
N CYS A 120 -0.75 -10.50 3.54
CA CYS A 120 -2.21 -10.43 3.43
C CYS A 120 -2.72 -9.02 3.16
N PHE A 121 -1.85 -8.03 2.98
CA PHE A 121 -2.26 -6.70 2.56
C PHE A 121 -2.33 -6.63 1.03
N ASN A 122 -3.54 -6.42 0.51
CA ASN A 122 -3.75 -6.19 -0.91
C ASN A 122 -4.08 -4.71 -1.16
N SER A 123 -3.09 -3.96 -1.66
CA SER A 123 -3.23 -2.53 -1.93
C SER A 123 -4.33 -2.22 -2.95
N ALA A 124 -4.63 -3.14 -3.88
CA ALA A 124 -5.68 -2.97 -4.87
C ALA A 124 -7.07 -2.84 -4.22
N LEU A 125 -7.30 -3.43 -3.03
CA LEU A 125 -8.57 -3.28 -2.29
C LEU A 125 -8.88 -1.84 -1.87
N TYR A 126 -7.88 -0.96 -1.87
CA TYR A 126 -8.01 0.42 -1.40
C TYR A 126 -7.85 1.45 -2.52
N GLN A 127 -7.72 1.00 -3.77
CA GLN A 127 -7.63 1.87 -4.94
C GLN A 127 -9.01 2.36 -5.39
N ASN A 128 -9.05 3.58 -5.93
CA ASN A 128 -10.28 4.17 -6.45
C ASN A 128 -10.92 3.28 -7.53
N GLY A 129 -12.22 3.06 -7.43
CA GLY A 129 -12.99 2.23 -8.36
C GLY A 129 -12.95 0.73 -8.05
N THR A 130 -12.18 0.28 -7.06
CA THR A 130 -12.18 -1.13 -6.66
C THR A 130 -13.54 -1.53 -6.08
N THR A 131 -14.00 -2.70 -6.51
CA THR A 131 -15.24 -3.32 -6.04
C THR A 131 -14.94 -4.71 -5.46
N VAL A 132 -15.55 -5.02 -4.31
CA VAL A 132 -15.46 -6.33 -3.68
C VAL A 132 -16.87 -6.80 -3.31
N SER A 133 -17.35 -7.81 -4.03
CA SER A 133 -18.59 -8.52 -3.69
C SER A 133 -18.22 -9.72 -2.83
N SER A 134 -18.91 -9.91 -1.71
CA SER A 134 -18.63 -11.02 -0.80
C SER A 134 -19.89 -11.54 -0.13
N ARG A 135 -19.91 -12.85 0.13
CA ARG A 135 -20.99 -13.55 0.81
C ARG A 135 -20.42 -14.24 2.03
N TYR A 136 -21.00 -13.98 3.19
CA TYR A 136 -20.58 -14.58 4.44
C TYR A 136 -21.72 -15.31 5.12
N ARG A 137 -21.42 -16.50 5.61
CA ARG A 137 -22.28 -17.23 6.53
C ARG A 137 -21.96 -16.78 7.95
N VAL A 138 -22.94 -16.22 8.64
CA VAL A 138 -22.85 -15.86 10.05
C VAL A 138 -23.61 -16.91 10.84
N THR A 139 -22.91 -17.56 11.76
CA THR A 139 -23.47 -18.55 12.69
C THR A 139 -23.40 -17.97 14.10
N THR A 140 -24.53 -17.97 14.79
CA THR A 140 -24.67 -17.66 16.21
C THR A 140 -25.20 -18.90 16.93
N PRO A 141 -25.30 -18.91 18.27
CA PRO A 141 -25.95 -20.00 19.00
C PRO A 141 -27.40 -20.26 18.56
N ASP A 142 -28.09 -19.22 18.09
CA ASP A 142 -29.54 -19.24 17.84
C ASP A 142 -29.91 -19.35 16.36
N TYR A 143 -29.05 -18.91 15.43
CA TYR A 143 -29.35 -18.92 14.01
C TYR A 143 -28.11 -18.99 13.12
N ASN A 144 -28.36 -19.35 11.86
CA ASN A 144 -27.38 -19.36 10.79
C ASN A 144 -27.98 -18.63 9.58
N THR A 145 -27.30 -17.61 9.09
CA THR A 145 -27.78 -16.79 7.97
C THR A 145 -26.64 -16.38 7.06
N VAL A 146 -26.95 -16.11 5.79
CA VAL A 146 -25.98 -15.59 4.82
C VAL A 146 -26.25 -14.11 4.57
N TYR A 147 -25.19 -13.31 4.65
CA TYR A 147 -25.17 -11.90 4.29
C TYR A 147 -24.35 -11.69 3.02
N ASN A 148 -24.77 -10.73 2.21
CA ASN A 148 -24.05 -10.27 1.04
C ASN A 148 -23.55 -8.85 1.32
N PHE A 149 -22.31 -8.57 0.94
CA PHE A 149 -21.68 -7.27 1.08
C PHE A 149 -21.11 -6.84 -0.27
N GLU A 150 -21.48 -5.64 -0.69
CA GLU A 150 -20.91 -4.95 -1.84
C GLU A 150 -20.07 -3.77 -1.35
N ASN A 151 -18.76 -3.89 -1.44
CA ASN A 151 -17.81 -2.87 -1.05
C ASN A 151 -17.29 -2.12 -2.27
N ARG A 152 -17.27 -0.79 -2.23
CA ARG A 152 -16.83 0.07 -3.34
C ARG A 152 -15.98 1.21 -2.83
N ILE A 153 -14.81 1.42 -3.46
CA ILE A 153 -13.98 2.59 -3.20
C ILE A 153 -14.40 3.71 -4.15
N GLU A 154 -15.01 4.75 -3.60
CA GLU A 154 -15.62 5.87 -4.36
C GLU A 154 -14.77 7.16 -4.27
N GLY A 155 -13.46 7.01 -4.42
CA GLY A 155 -12.50 8.11 -4.46
C GLY A 155 -12.30 8.79 -3.10
N THR A 156 -11.83 10.04 -3.14
CA THR A 156 -11.56 10.85 -1.94
C THR A 156 -12.71 11.79 -1.61
N ALA A 157 -13.01 11.96 -0.32
CA ALA A 157 -13.96 12.94 0.19
C ALA A 157 -13.41 13.62 1.46
N MET A 158 -13.91 14.82 1.74
CA MET A 158 -13.65 15.48 3.02
C MET A 158 -14.55 14.88 4.10
N PHE A 159 -13.94 14.48 5.22
CA PHE A 159 -14.64 14.04 6.42
C PHE A 159 -13.99 14.72 7.64
N ASN A 160 -14.77 15.53 8.36
CA ASN A 160 -14.31 16.29 9.53
C ASN A 160 -12.99 17.06 9.32
N GLY A 161 -12.86 17.72 8.17
CA GLY A 161 -11.68 18.52 7.85
C GLY A 161 -10.49 17.72 7.31
N GLN A 162 -10.62 16.40 7.12
CA GLN A 162 -9.58 15.55 6.55
C GLN A 162 -10.00 14.99 5.21
N MET A 163 -9.09 15.04 4.23
CA MET A 163 -9.28 14.39 2.94
C MET A 163 -8.99 12.88 3.10
N ALA A 164 -9.96 12.04 2.80
CA ALA A 164 -9.88 10.60 3.05
C ALA A 164 -10.52 9.81 1.91
N MET A 165 -10.05 8.58 1.68
CA MET A 165 -10.70 7.61 0.79
C MET A 165 -12.06 7.22 1.35
N ARG A 166 -13.06 7.12 0.47
CA ARG A 166 -14.44 6.75 0.79
C ARG A 166 -14.70 5.31 0.39
N LEU A 167 -14.91 4.44 1.37
CA LEU A 167 -15.37 3.06 1.17
C LEU A 167 -16.86 2.98 1.49
N VAL A 168 -17.69 2.66 0.51
CA VAL A 168 -19.12 2.38 0.70
C VAL A 168 -19.31 0.87 0.76
N SER A 169 -19.97 0.39 1.81
CA SER A 169 -20.31 -1.01 2.02
C SER A 169 -21.82 -1.13 2.11
N GLU A 170 -22.43 -1.78 1.14
CA GLU A 170 -23.84 -2.12 1.16
C GLU A 170 -24.00 -3.55 1.66
N GLN A 171 -24.74 -3.71 2.75
CA GLN A 171 -25.10 -5.02 3.27
C GLN A 171 -26.53 -5.37 2.86
N ALA A 172 -26.71 -6.57 2.32
CA ALA A 172 -28.02 -7.11 1.98
C ALA A 172 -28.15 -8.58 2.45
N GLY A 173 -29.32 -8.92 2.99
CA GLY A 173 -29.62 -10.25 3.52
C GLY A 173 -29.85 -10.25 5.03
N GLY A 174 -29.78 -11.42 5.65
CA GLY A 174 -30.19 -11.62 7.03
C GLY A 174 -31.67 -11.95 7.20
N ASN A 175 -32.04 -12.36 8.41
CA ASN A 175 -33.42 -12.59 8.81
C ASN A 175 -33.68 -11.95 10.18
N PRO A 176 -34.43 -10.84 10.27
CA PRO A 176 -35.04 -10.09 9.17
C PRO A 176 -33.98 -9.42 8.26
N VAL A 177 -34.39 -9.09 7.03
CA VAL A 177 -33.52 -8.40 6.08
C VAL A 177 -33.22 -6.99 6.60
N VAL A 178 -31.95 -6.72 6.89
CA VAL A 178 -31.48 -5.38 7.23
C VAL A 178 -30.68 -4.88 6.03
N ALA A 179 -31.19 -3.83 5.38
CA ALA A 179 -30.41 -3.07 4.42
C ALA A 179 -29.73 -1.93 5.18
N SER A 180 -28.41 -1.97 5.23
CA SER A 180 -27.59 -0.91 5.81
C SER A 180 -26.49 -0.53 4.83
N GLU A 181 -26.29 0.76 4.67
CA GLU A 181 -25.14 1.32 3.99
C GLU A 181 -24.17 1.85 5.06
N LEU A 182 -22.94 1.34 5.04
CA LEU A 182 -21.83 1.84 5.85
C LEU A 182 -20.84 2.56 4.92
N THR A 183 -20.66 3.86 5.12
CA THR A 183 -19.59 4.61 4.48
C THR A 183 -18.44 4.83 5.46
N SER A 184 -17.26 4.29 5.20
CA SER A 184 -16.04 4.49 5.98
C SER A 184 -15.09 5.48 5.32
N TYR A 185 -14.39 6.27 6.13
CA TYR A 185 -13.41 7.26 5.68
C TYR A 185 -12.04 6.93 6.25
N PHE A 186 -11.04 6.72 5.38
CA PHE A 186 -9.71 6.30 5.81
C PHE A 186 -8.58 6.80 4.90
N THR A 187 -7.34 6.70 5.36
CA THR A 187 -6.13 6.86 4.54
C THR A 187 -5.23 5.65 4.65
N VAL A 188 -4.47 5.39 3.59
CA VAL A 188 -3.35 4.45 3.61
C VAL A 188 -2.08 5.22 3.97
N HIS A 189 -1.34 4.75 4.95
CA HIS A 189 -0.11 5.34 5.45
C HIS A 189 1.00 4.29 5.44
N ASN A 190 2.21 4.65 5.01
CA ASN A 190 3.38 3.76 4.92
C ASN A 190 3.09 2.41 4.26
N THR A 191 2.20 2.39 3.26
CA THR A 191 1.72 1.19 2.53
C THR A 191 0.89 0.21 3.38
N TYR A 192 1.24 -0.06 4.63
CA TYR A 192 0.66 -1.15 5.45
C TYR A 192 -0.17 -0.68 6.63
N GLN A 193 -0.46 0.62 6.74
CA GLN A 193 -1.26 1.13 7.85
C GLN A 193 -2.51 1.83 7.31
N LEU A 194 -3.68 1.44 7.81
CA LEU A 194 -4.94 2.13 7.52
C LEU A 194 -5.33 2.96 8.72
N ARG A 195 -5.59 4.25 8.49
CA ARG A 195 -6.10 5.16 9.51
C ARG A 195 -7.52 5.54 9.16
N TYR A 196 -8.48 5.07 9.96
CA TYR A 196 -9.89 5.38 9.83
C TYR A 196 -10.25 6.60 10.67
N TYR A 197 -10.94 7.56 10.07
CA TYR A 197 -11.35 8.80 10.73
C TYR A 197 -12.79 8.80 11.19
N GLY A 198 -13.58 7.85 10.70
CA GLY A 198 -14.97 7.68 11.07
C GLY A 198 -15.75 6.89 10.04
N ASN A 199 -17.03 6.73 10.31
CA ASN A 199 -17.97 6.13 9.39
C ASN A 199 -19.37 6.71 9.55
N LYS A 200 -20.20 6.51 8.54
CA LYS A 200 -21.62 6.81 8.55
C LYS A 200 -22.38 5.51 8.30
N VAL A 201 -23.41 5.25 9.09
CA VAL A 201 -24.32 4.13 8.91
C VAL A 201 -25.71 4.69 8.63
N VAL A 202 -26.31 4.26 7.53
CA VAL A 202 -27.72 4.52 7.24
C VAL A 202 -28.42 3.17 7.24
N THR A 203 -29.37 2.99 8.17
CA THR A 203 -30.21 1.79 8.20
C THR A 203 -31.54 2.10 7.53
N ALA A 204 -31.97 1.32 6.53
CA ALA A 204 -33.19 1.62 5.78
C ALA A 204 -34.45 0.93 6.34
N GLN A 205 -34.30 -0.20 7.05
CA GLN A 205 -35.42 -0.97 7.63
C GLN A 205 -35.05 -1.57 8.99
N PRO A 206 -36.00 -1.66 9.95
CA PRO A 206 -37.40 -1.22 9.88
C PRO A 206 -37.61 0.28 10.18
N GLN A 207 -36.57 1.04 10.54
CA GLN A 207 -36.61 2.48 10.79
C GLN A 207 -35.36 3.14 10.21
N VAL A 208 -35.51 4.35 9.68
CA VAL A 208 -34.36 5.14 9.21
C VAL A 208 -33.62 5.70 10.42
N VAL A 209 -32.39 5.23 10.61
CA VAL A 209 -31.48 5.71 11.64
C VAL A 209 -30.18 6.09 10.95
N ASP A 210 -29.78 7.35 11.13
CA ASP A 210 -28.50 7.88 10.67
C ASP A 210 -27.53 7.90 11.84
N VAL A 211 -26.43 7.17 11.73
CA VAL A 211 -25.36 7.18 12.71
C VAL A 211 -24.10 7.74 12.08
N THR A 212 -23.52 8.78 12.67
CA THR A 212 -22.18 9.26 12.31
C THR A 212 -21.24 8.97 13.46
N ASN A 213 -20.20 8.20 13.19
CA ASN A 213 -19.10 7.95 14.10
C ASN A 213 -17.89 8.77 13.67
N THR A 214 -17.39 9.60 14.57
CA THR A 214 -16.15 10.35 14.40
C THR A 214 -15.07 9.76 15.30
N PHE A 215 -13.92 9.42 14.73
CA PHE A 215 -12.79 8.87 15.48
C PHE A 215 -11.74 9.96 15.71
N ASN A 216 -11.41 10.21 16.97
CA ASN A 216 -10.41 11.20 17.38
C ASN A 216 -9.37 10.51 18.30
N ALA A 217 -8.14 10.24 17.89
CA ALA A 217 -7.45 10.71 16.68
C ALA A 217 -7.80 9.96 15.38
N TYR A 218 -7.82 8.63 15.40
CA TYR A 218 -8.24 7.72 14.30
C TYR A 218 -8.23 6.27 14.84
N LYS A 219 -8.95 5.35 14.21
CA LYS A 219 -8.74 3.90 14.39
C LYS A 219 -7.60 3.44 13.48
N LEU A 220 -6.73 2.56 13.97
CA LEU A 220 -5.51 2.13 13.27
C LEU A 220 -5.53 0.62 13.00
N ASP A 221 -5.42 0.24 11.74
CA ASP A 221 -5.18 -1.15 11.32
C ASP A 221 -3.76 -1.24 10.74
N ARG A 222 -2.94 -2.14 11.28
CA ARG A 222 -1.55 -2.38 10.85
C ARG A 222 -1.40 -3.73 10.19
N TRP A 223 -0.60 -3.76 9.14
CA TRP A 223 -0.21 -4.95 8.38
C TRP A 223 1.31 -5.11 8.28
N ASP A 224 2.04 -4.32 9.05
CA ASP A 224 3.49 -4.29 9.15
C ASP A 224 3.94 -4.93 10.48
N LEU A 225 3.40 -6.12 10.78
CA LEU A 225 3.68 -6.85 12.02
C LEU A 225 4.38 -8.18 11.72
N GLU A 226 5.38 -8.51 12.53
CA GLU A 226 5.99 -9.84 12.57
C GLU A 226 5.13 -10.85 13.38
N PRO A 227 5.24 -12.16 13.15
CA PRO A 227 4.60 -13.17 13.99
C PRO A 227 4.90 -12.99 15.48
N GLY A 228 3.85 -12.96 16.29
CA GLY A 228 3.93 -12.72 17.73
C GLY A 228 4.03 -11.23 18.11
N GLU A 229 4.22 -10.32 17.15
CA GLU A 229 4.19 -8.89 17.41
C GLU A 229 2.76 -8.44 17.71
N SER A 230 2.65 -7.42 18.55
CA SER A 230 1.39 -6.80 18.91
C SER A 230 1.53 -5.29 18.93
N TYR A 231 0.44 -4.58 18.66
CA TYR A 231 0.34 -3.15 18.90
C TYR A 231 -0.94 -2.85 19.68
N SER A 232 -0.87 -1.83 20.54
CA SER A 232 -2.04 -1.29 21.22
C SER A 232 -2.34 0.09 20.69
N HIS A 233 -3.63 0.42 20.57
CA HIS A 233 -4.08 1.73 20.13
C HIS A 233 -5.32 2.17 20.90
N SER A 234 -5.49 3.48 21.05
CA SER A 234 -6.66 4.05 21.71
C SER A 234 -7.13 5.29 20.97
N TYR A 235 -8.44 5.45 20.86
CA TYR A 235 -9.07 6.60 20.22
C TYR A 235 -10.44 6.85 20.86
N ASN A 236 -10.91 8.09 20.79
CA ASN A 236 -12.26 8.45 21.17
C ASN A 236 -13.18 8.28 19.97
N ILE A 237 -14.35 7.70 20.19
CA ILE A 237 -15.46 7.71 19.25
C ILE A 237 -16.49 8.71 19.74
N THR A 238 -16.88 9.65 18.88
CA THR A 238 -18.09 10.44 19.07
C THR A 238 -19.14 9.89 18.12
N THR A 239 -20.21 9.34 18.68
CA THR A 239 -21.33 8.76 17.96
C THR A 239 -22.51 9.74 18.02
N GLU A 240 -22.93 10.21 16.87
CA GLU A 240 -24.14 11.01 16.68
C GLU A 240 -25.19 10.14 16.02
N THR A 241 -26.28 9.87 16.74
CA THR A 241 -27.41 9.08 16.25
C THR A 241 -28.59 10.01 16.02
N THR A 242 -29.08 10.08 14.79
CA THR A 242 -30.30 10.82 14.44
C THR A 242 -31.43 9.84 14.17
N GLN A 243 -32.49 9.93 14.96
CA GLN A 243 -33.69 9.12 14.83
C GLN A 243 -34.91 10.03 15.00
N ASN A 244 -35.86 9.97 14.07
CA ASN A 244 -37.08 10.79 14.09
C ASN A 244 -36.82 12.31 14.23
N GLY A 245 -35.74 12.80 13.63
CA GLY A 245 -35.35 14.22 13.66
C GLY A 245 -34.72 14.69 14.98
N GLN A 246 -34.49 13.79 15.95
CA GLN A 246 -33.75 14.06 17.17
C GLN A 246 -32.34 13.47 17.07
N THR A 247 -31.33 14.28 17.42
CA THR A 247 -29.92 13.85 17.43
C THR A 247 -29.45 13.64 18.86
N PHE A 248 -28.88 12.46 19.11
CA PHE A 248 -28.26 12.07 20.37
C PHE A 248 -26.76 11.93 20.14
N THR A 249 -25.95 12.51 21.03
CA THR A 249 -24.50 12.44 20.94
C THR A 249 -23.94 11.74 22.18
N ASN A 250 -23.07 10.76 21.95
CA ASN A 250 -22.31 10.10 23.00
C ASN A 250 -20.83 10.06 22.60
N THR A 251 -19.96 10.17 23.60
CA THR A 251 -18.51 10.02 23.39
C THR A 251 -17.97 8.96 24.34
N SER A 252 -17.19 8.04 23.81
CA SER A 252 -16.52 7.02 24.60
C SER A 252 -15.09 6.80 24.11
N THR A 253 -14.24 6.30 24.99
CA THR A 253 -12.87 5.90 24.64
C THR A 253 -12.86 4.41 24.31
N HIS A 254 -12.32 4.07 23.14
CA HIS A 254 -12.04 2.71 22.74
C HIS A 254 -10.54 2.46 22.76
N SER A 255 -10.14 1.36 23.38
CA SER A 255 -8.76 0.89 23.38
C SER A 255 -8.73 -0.59 23.04
N TYR A 256 -7.76 -0.99 22.25
CA TYR A 256 -7.58 -2.38 21.82
C TYR A 256 -6.11 -2.71 21.66
N THR A 257 -5.82 -4.01 21.71
CA THR A 257 -4.52 -4.59 21.36
C THR A 257 -4.75 -5.61 20.26
N THR A 258 -4.05 -5.46 19.14
CA THR A 258 -4.06 -6.42 18.05
C THR A 258 -2.72 -7.15 18.03
N SER A 259 -2.79 -8.48 18.08
CA SER A 259 -1.66 -9.38 17.96
C SER A 259 -1.74 -10.11 16.63
N TYR A 260 -0.62 -10.19 15.92
CA TYR A 260 -0.51 -11.01 14.72
C TYR A 260 0.14 -12.34 15.07
N LEU A 261 -0.50 -13.45 14.69
CA LEU A 261 -0.07 -14.79 15.11
C LEU A 261 0.69 -15.56 14.02
N GLY A 262 0.82 -14.98 12.82
CA GLY A 262 1.43 -15.64 11.65
C GLY A 262 0.40 -16.12 10.63
N VAL A 263 0.87 -16.96 9.70
CA VAL A 263 0.06 -17.55 8.63
C VAL A 263 -0.33 -18.99 9.00
N GLU A 264 -1.60 -19.35 8.76
CA GLU A 264 -2.07 -20.73 8.84
C GLU A 264 -3.04 -21.06 7.71
N SER A 265 -3.14 -22.34 7.36
CA SER A 265 -4.12 -22.80 6.38
C SER A 265 -5.52 -22.84 6.98
N VAL A 266 -6.50 -22.26 6.29
CA VAL A 266 -7.90 -22.16 6.71
C VAL A 266 -8.81 -22.65 5.58
N THR A 267 -9.72 -23.57 5.92
CA THR A 267 -10.78 -24.01 5.03
C THR A 267 -12.09 -23.32 5.38
N VAL A 268 -12.69 -22.70 4.38
CA VAL A 268 -14.05 -22.11 4.39
C VAL A 268 -14.83 -22.66 3.19
N GLU A 269 -16.10 -22.28 3.04
CA GLU A 269 -16.92 -22.71 1.90
C GLU A 269 -16.39 -22.24 0.55
N ALA A 270 -15.75 -21.07 0.51
CA ALA A 270 -15.12 -20.54 -0.70
C ALA A 270 -13.88 -21.34 -1.14
N GLY A 271 -13.30 -22.18 -0.28
CA GLY A 271 -12.08 -22.92 -0.57
C GLY A 271 -11.13 -23.05 0.63
N THR A 272 -9.92 -23.52 0.35
CA THR A 272 -8.82 -23.56 1.34
C THR A 272 -7.77 -22.55 0.94
N PHE A 273 -7.35 -21.73 1.90
CA PHE A 273 -6.44 -20.60 1.69
C PHE A 273 -5.38 -20.58 2.79
N ASP A 274 -4.19 -20.10 2.46
CA ASP A 274 -3.27 -19.61 3.49
C ASP A 274 -3.77 -18.24 3.98
N ALA A 275 -3.75 -18.02 5.30
CA ALA A 275 -4.38 -16.86 5.91
C ALA A 275 -3.56 -16.27 7.06
N CYS A 276 -3.44 -14.94 7.08
CA CYS A 276 -2.93 -14.21 8.23
C CYS A 276 -3.95 -14.24 9.35
N LYS A 277 -3.54 -14.71 10.52
CA LYS A 277 -4.35 -14.77 11.74
C LYS A 277 -4.03 -13.61 12.66
N THR A 278 -5.03 -12.79 12.98
CA THR A 278 -4.92 -11.71 13.96
C THR A 278 -5.91 -11.91 15.08
N VAL A 279 -5.52 -11.53 16.30
CA VAL A 279 -6.40 -11.48 17.47
C VAL A 279 -6.44 -10.05 17.98
N THR A 280 -7.64 -9.48 18.07
CA THR A 280 -7.87 -8.16 18.63
C THR A 280 -8.60 -8.31 19.96
N ALA A 281 -7.99 -7.81 21.03
CA ALA A 281 -8.59 -7.74 22.36
C ALA A 281 -8.92 -6.29 22.70
N ASN A 282 -10.20 -6.00 23.00
CA ASN A 282 -10.63 -4.68 23.44
C ASN A 282 -10.50 -4.54 24.97
N SER A 283 -10.40 -3.31 25.47
CA SER A 283 -10.34 -3.01 26.92
C SER A 283 -11.56 -3.50 27.71
N GLY A 284 -12.70 -3.74 27.04
CA GLY A 284 -13.89 -4.35 27.62
C GLY A 284 -13.81 -5.87 27.82
N GLY A 285 -12.67 -6.50 27.50
CA GLY A 285 -12.47 -7.95 27.63
C GLY A 285 -13.03 -8.79 26.48
N SER A 286 -13.59 -8.16 25.44
CA SER A 286 -13.98 -8.84 24.20
C SER A 286 -12.77 -9.15 23.33
N THR A 287 -12.80 -10.33 22.72
CA THR A 287 -11.74 -10.79 21.80
C THR A 287 -12.36 -11.17 20.47
N GLU A 288 -11.71 -10.75 19.39
CA GLU A 288 -12.08 -11.11 18.02
C GLU A 288 -10.85 -11.71 17.33
N THR A 289 -11.00 -12.88 16.73
CA THR A 289 -9.97 -13.48 15.87
C THR A 289 -10.40 -13.36 14.42
N GLN A 290 -9.53 -12.87 13.56
CA GLN A 290 -9.76 -12.72 12.13
C GLN A 290 -8.72 -13.50 11.32
N TRP A 291 -9.15 -14.03 10.18
CA TRP A 291 -8.30 -14.68 9.19
C TRP A 291 -8.48 -13.99 7.85
N ARG A 292 -7.39 -13.53 7.25
CA ARG A 292 -7.40 -12.83 5.96
C ARG A 292 -6.51 -13.53 4.96
N ALA A 293 -7.00 -13.74 3.75
CA ALA A 293 -6.31 -14.51 2.72
C ALA A 293 -4.97 -13.85 2.33
N VAL A 294 -3.90 -14.66 2.29
CA VAL A 294 -2.60 -14.27 1.72
C VAL A 294 -2.79 -13.86 0.26
N GLY A 295 -2.12 -12.78 -0.17
CA GLY A 295 -2.17 -12.22 -1.52
C GLY A 295 -3.46 -11.44 -1.85
N HIS A 296 -4.60 -11.81 -1.25
CA HIS A 296 -5.90 -11.20 -1.59
C HIS A 296 -6.38 -10.18 -0.56
N GLY A 297 -6.05 -10.36 0.73
CA GLY A 297 -6.48 -9.51 1.86
C GLY A 297 -7.96 -9.57 2.23
N VAL A 298 -8.72 -10.42 1.56
CA VAL A 298 -10.13 -10.64 1.85
C VAL A 298 -10.27 -11.42 3.16
N LEU A 299 -11.23 -10.98 3.98
CA LEU A 299 -11.59 -11.65 5.22
C LEU A 299 -12.18 -13.03 4.88
N LEU A 300 -11.58 -14.08 5.41
CA LEU A 300 -12.05 -15.46 5.24
C LEU A 300 -12.95 -15.87 6.39
N LYS A 301 -12.54 -15.52 7.61
CA LYS A 301 -13.21 -15.95 8.82
C LYS A 301 -13.06 -14.91 9.93
N THR A 302 -14.09 -14.80 10.75
CA THR A 302 -14.05 -14.12 12.05
C THR A 302 -14.66 -15.02 13.12
N VAL A 303 -14.08 -15.01 14.31
CA VAL A 303 -14.63 -15.64 15.51
C VAL A 303 -14.62 -14.61 16.64
N ASN A 304 -15.80 -14.27 17.16
CA ASN A 304 -15.93 -13.45 18.37
C ASN A 304 -15.90 -14.38 19.59
N GLY A 305 -14.78 -14.33 20.32
CA GLY A 305 -14.44 -15.29 21.38
C GLY A 305 -15.41 -15.29 22.56
N ASN A 306 -16.13 -14.19 22.79
CA ASN A 306 -17.03 -14.06 23.94
C ASN A 306 -18.49 -14.39 23.60
N GLU A 307 -18.85 -14.38 22.31
CA GLU A 307 -20.25 -14.43 21.87
C GLU A 307 -20.58 -15.72 21.08
N GLY A 308 -19.56 -16.54 20.76
CA GLY A 308 -19.75 -17.75 19.95
C GLY A 308 -20.22 -17.46 18.52
N ILE A 309 -20.06 -16.21 18.08
CA ILE A 309 -20.42 -15.77 16.73
C ILE A 309 -19.27 -16.08 15.80
N THR A 310 -19.55 -16.81 14.73
CA THR A 310 -18.60 -17.06 13.65
C THR A 310 -19.13 -16.47 12.35
N GLN A 311 -18.22 -15.90 11.56
CA GLN A 311 -18.47 -15.45 10.20
C GLN A 311 -17.49 -16.16 9.29
N GLU A 312 -17.97 -16.82 8.23
CA GLU A 312 -17.14 -17.58 7.29
C GLU A 312 -17.47 -17.22 5.84
N LEU A 313 -16.44 -17.08 5.00
CA LEU A 313 -16.59 -16.70 3.61
C LEU A 313 -17.20 -17.86 2.79
N VAL A 314 -18.30 -17.55 2.11
CA VAL A 314 -18.99 -18.44 1.18
C VAL A 314 -18.47 -18.24 -0.24
N SER A 315 -18.29 -16.98 -0.65
CA SER A 315 -17.73 -16.62 -1.95
C SER A 315 -17.35 -15.15 -1.95
N ALA A 316 -16.36 -14.75 -2.74
CA ALA A 316 -16.08 -13.35 -3.02
C ALA A 316 -15.46 -13.14 -4.41
N THR A 317 -15.58 -11.91 -4.90
CA THR A 317 -14.93 -11.45 -6.14
C THR A 317 -14.28 -10.09 -5.92
N ILE A 318 -13.13 -9.86 -6.52
CA ILE A 318 -12.46 -8.55 -6.60
C ILE A 318 -12.55 -8.08 -8.05
N ASN A 319 -13.21 -6.94 -8.29
CA ASN A 319 -13.45 -6.41 -9.65
C ASN A 319 -14.06 -7.45 -10.60
N GLY A 320 -14.98 -8.27 -10.10
CA GLY A 320 -15.65 -9.34 -10.84
C GLY A 320 -14.84 -10.63 -11.02
N ASN A 321 -13.57 -10.66 -10.64
CA ASN A 321 -12.75 -11.88 -10.66
C ASN A 321 -12.94 -12.66 -9.35
N PRO A 322 -13.29 -13.96 -9.39
CA PRO A 322 -13.33 -14.80 -8.20
C PRO A 322 -12.00 -14.82 -7.45
N LEU A 323 -12.08 -14.99 -6.13
CA LEU A 323 -10.93 -15.37 -5.30
C LEU A 323 -10.36 -16.73 -5.70
#